data_AF-A0A1I4M3Y8-F1
#
_entry.id   AF-A0A1I4M3Y8-F1
#
_cell.length_a   1.000
_cell.length_b   1.000
_cell.length_c   1.000
_cell.angle_alpha   90.00
_cell.angle_beta   90.00
_cell.angle_gamma   90.00
#
_symmetry.space_group_name_H-M   'P 1'
#
loop_
_entity.id
_entity.type
_entity.pdbx_description
1 polymer ?
#
loop_
_entity_poly.entity_id
_entity_poly.type
_entity_poly.pdbx_seq_one_letter_code
_entity_poly.pdbx_strand_id
1 'polypeptide(L)'
;MSGAGRAGRRRQREVVDVAEPVAPDRSLDQLLHVRKQRLDRFERERREAREAWRAARLALRQNKLRWRAALALAHEVWREARAQFFKMATTSGQMRRAKGAYERMKGEAMELQLECRDIAARARAAGAEFFVARRRVLQANRQQEKLGILRDEIGAAARQGEQ
;
A
#
# COMPACT_ATOMS: atom_id res chain seq x y z
N MET A 1 -23.81 5.64 -98.39
CA MET A 1 -22.59 5.75 -97.55
C MET A 1 -22.75 7.02 -96.72
N SER A 2 -23.42 6.95 -95.56
CA SER A 2 -22.91 6.53 -94.24
C SER A 2 -21.88 7.51 -93.68
N GLY A 3 -22.25 8.24 -92.62
CA GLY A 3 -21.32 9.09 -91.87
C GLY A 3 -21.95 10.06 -90.86
N ALA A 4 -23.03 9.68 -90.17
CA ALA A 4 -23.55 10.49 -89.07
C ALA A 4 -22.73 10.23 -87.79
N GLY A 5 -21.87 11.18 -87.43
CA GLY A 5 -21.12 11.18 -86.17
C GLY A 5 -22.04 11.38 -84.98
N ARG A 6 -22.47 10.29 -84.34
CA ARG A 6 -23.22 10.32 -83.08
C ARG A 6 -22.22 10.52 -81.94
N ALA A 7 -22.09 11.75 -81.47
CA ALA A 7 -21.35 12.09 -80.26
C ALA A 7 -21.91 11.27 -79.08
N GLY A 8 -21.14 10.28 -78.62
CA GLY A 8 -21.49 9.48 -77.46
C GLY A 8 -21.53 10.36 -76.23
N ARG A 9 -22.74 10.57 -75.66
CA ARG A 9 -22.90 11.12 -74.31
C ARG A 9 -22.21 10.18 -73.33
N ARG A 10 -21.00 10.54 -72.89
CA ARG A 10 -20.38 9.97 -71.69
C ARG A 10 -21.33 10.24 -70.52
N ARG A 11 -21.93 9.18 -69.96
CA ARG A 11 -22.61 9.26 -68.66
C ARG A 11 -21.56 9.71 -67.64
N GLN A 12 -21.66 10.96 -67.18
CA GLN A 12 -20.91 11.43 -66.01
C GLN A 12 -21.31 10.52 -64.85
N ARG A 13 -20.32 9.87 -64.24
CA ARG A 13 -20.50 9.22 -62.95
C ARG A 13 -20.66 10.35 -61.93
N GLU A 14 -21.84 10.46 -61.33
CA GLU A 14 -21.99 11.32 -60.15
C GLU A 14 -21.00 10.81 -59.10
N VAL A 15 -20.12 11.70 -58.65
CA VAL A 15 -19.24 11.44 -57.52
C VAL A 15 -20.17 11.36 -56.32
N VAL A 16 -20.44 10.14 -55.87
CA VAL A 16 -21.12 9.92 -54.59
C VAL A 16 -20.19 10.50 -53.54
N ASP A 17 -20.59 11.59 -52.89
CA ASP A 17 -19.94 12.08 -51.67
C ASP A 17 -20.11 10.99 -50.61
N VAL A 18 -19.15 10.08 -50.58
CA VAL A 18 -19.03 9.11 -49.50
C VAL A 18 -18.61 9.93 -48.28
N ALA A 19 -19.55 10.12 -47.35
CA ALA A 19 -19.25 10.76 -46.08
C ALA A 19 -18.01 10.09 -45.47
N GLU A 20 -16.97 10.89 -45.18
CA GLU A 20 -15.75 10.35 -44.58
C GLU A 20 -16.11 9.63 -43.27
N PRO A 21 -15.53 8.44 -43.02
CA PRO A 21 -15.80 7.73 -41.79
C PRO A 21 -15.37 8.58 -40.60
N VAL A 22 -16.32 8.88 -39.71
CA VAL A 22 -16.08 9.64 -38.49
C VAL A 22 -14.99 8.94 -37.68
N ALA A 23 -13.92 9.65 -37.33
CA ALA A 23 -12.84 9.08 -36.55
C ALA A 23 -13.38 8.53 -35.21
N PRO A 24 -13.04 7.29 -34.82
CA PRO A 24 -13.53 6.71 -33.58
C PRO A 24 -12.99 7.49 -32.38
N ASP A 25 -13.87 7.88 -31.45
CA ASP A 25 -13.49 8.60 -30.24
C ASP A 25 -12.62 7.72 -29.33
N ARG A 26 -11.34 8.06 -29.21
CA ARG A 26 -10.36 7.36 -28.37
C ARG A 26 -10.27 7.92 -26.95
N SER A 27 -11.06 8.92 -26.60
CA SER A 27 -10.99 9.61 -25.30
C SER A 27 -11.18 8.65 -24.12
N LEU A 28 -12.10 7.68 -24.24
CA LEU A 28 -12.39 6.69 -23.21
C LEU A 28 -11.24 5.68 -23.04
N ASP A 29 -10.66 5.21 -24.13
CA ASP A 29 -9.50 4.30 -24.08
C ASP A 29 -8.27 4.97 -23.50
N GLN A 30 -8.03 6.25 -23.84
CA GLN A 30 -6.97 7.05 -23.23
C GLN A 30 -7.21 7.22 -21.73
N LEU A 31 -8.46 7.50 -21.32
CA LEU A 31 -8.81 7.60 -19.90
C LEU A 31 -8.59 6.27 -19.16
N LEU A 32 -9.01 5.14 -19.74
CA LEU A 32 -8.77 3.80 -19.20
C LEU A 32 -7.28 3.49 -19.05
N HIS A 33 -6.47 3.90 -20.02
CA HIS A 33 -5.02 3.73 -20.00
C HIS A 33 -4.38 4.52 -18.84
N VAL A 34 -4.67 5.82 -18.73
CA VAL A 34 -4.14 6.66 -17.65
C VAL A 34 -4.60 6.16 -16.28
N ARG A 35 -5.85 5.70 -16.16
CA ARG A 35 -6.40 5.14 -14.93
C ARG A 35 -5.73 3.82 -14.54
N LYS A 36 -5.42 2.96 -15.51
CA LYS A 36 -4.61 1.75 -15.28
C LYS A 36 -3.23 2.10 -14.71
N GLN A 37 -2.52 3.05 -15.29
CA GLN A 37 -1.22 3.49 -14.76
C GLN A 37 -1.31 4.03 -13.33
N ARG A 38 -2.37 4.80 -13.02
CA ARG A 38 -2.62 5.30 -11.65
C ARG A 38 -2.95 4.17 -10.68
N LEU A 39 -3.71 3.17 -11.12
CA LEU A 39 -4.01 1.99 -10.33
C LEU A 39 -2.72 1.23 -9.98
N ASP A 40 -1.86 0.96 -10.97
CA ASP A 40 -0.57 0.29 -10.76
C ASP A 40 0.31 1.05 -9.76
N ARG A 41 0.30 2.40 -9.83
CA ARG A 41 0.96 3.25 -8.83
C ARG A 41 0.35 3.06 -7.44
N PHE A 42 -0.98 3.13 -7.29
CA PHE A 42 -1.63 2.93 -5.98
C PHE A 42 -1.39 1.54 -5.40
N GLU A 43 -1.30 0.51 -6.25
CA GLU A 43 -0.96 -0.84 -5.80
C GLU A 43 0.47 -0.96 -5.29
N ARG A 44 1.44 -0.26 -5.92
CA ARG A 44 2.81 -0.11 -5.40
C ARG A 44 2.81 0.60 -4.05
N GLU A 45 2.20 1.78 -3.95
CA GLU A 45 2.10 2.55 -2.70
C GLU A 45 1.45 1.72 -1.58
N ARG A 46 0.41 0.94 -1.89
CA ARG A 46 -0.22 0.02 -0.92
C ARG A 46 0.73 -1.09 -0.47
N ARG A 47 1.52 -1.66 -1.38
CA ARG A 47 2.51 -2.71 -1.04
C ARG A 47 3.60 -2.14 -0.14
N GLU A 48 4.16 -1.00 -0.51
CA GLU A 48 5.17 -0.30 0.29
C GLU A 48 4.65 0.04 1.69
N ALA A 49 3.44 0.62 1.79
CA ALA A 49 2.81 0.91 3.08
C ALA A 49 2.55 -0.37 3.91
N ARG A 50 2.21 -1.49 3.27
CA ARG A 50 2.03 -2.78 3.95
C ARG A 50 3.35 -3.30 4.53
N GLU A 51 4.43 -3.20 3.76
CA GLU A 51 5.77 -3.61 4.17
C GLU A 51 6.27 -2.75 5.33
N ALA A 52 6.13 -1.43 5.22
CA ALA A 52 6.45 -0.49 6.29
C ALA A 52 5.65 -0.80 7.57
N TRP A 53 4.35 -1.06 7.46
CA TRP A 53 3.52 -1.43 8.61
C TRP A 53 3.96 -2.76 9.25
N ARG A 54 4.29 -3.77 8.44
CA ARG A 54 4.80 -5.06 8.93
C ARG A 54 6.15 -4.90 9.63
N ALA A 55 7.07 -4.14 9.04
CA ALA A 55 8.37 -3.85 9.62
C ALA A 55 8.23 -3.15 10.97
N ALA A 56 7.38 -2.13 11.07
CA ALA A 56 7.11 -1.43 12.33
C ALA A 56 6.50 -2.35 13.41
N ARG A 57 5.60 -3.27 13.03
CA ARG A 57 5.05 -4.27 13.96
C ARG A 57 6.10 -5.28 14.42
N LEU A 58 6.99 -5.71 13.53
CA LEU A 58 8.09 -6.59 13.88
C LEU A 58 9.05 -5.91 14.85
N ALA A 59 9.46 -4.68 14.57
CA ALA A 59 10.28 -3.86 15.47
C ALA A 59 9.63 -3.70 16.85
N LEU A 60 8.32 -3.43 16.90
CA LEU A 60 7.59 -3.34 18.17
C LEU A 60 7.63 -4.65 18.95
N ARG A 61 7.43 -5.79 18.25
CA ARG A 61 7.48 -7.11 18.88
C ARG A 61 8.87 -7.38 19.45
N GLN A 62 9.92 -7.13 18.67
CA GLN A 62 11.31 -7.32 19.09
C GLN A 62 11.63 -6.44 20.30
N ASN A 63 11.24 -5.16 20.28
CA ASN A 63 11.53 -4.27 21.41
C ASN A 63 10.76 -4.66 22.68
N LYS A 64 9.51 -5.11 22.54
CA LYS A 64 8.77 -5.66 23.69
C LYS A 64 9.43 -6.91 24.28
N LEU A 65 10.00 -7.77 23.45
CA LEU A 65 10.75 -8.94 23.92
C LEU A 65 12.01 -8.51 24.66
N ARG A 66 12.77 -7.55 24.13
CA ARG A 66 13.95 -6.98 24.79
C ARG A 66 13.61 -6.36 26.14
N TRP A 67 12.56 -5.54 26.19
CA TRP A 67 12.06 -4.94 27.42
C TRP A 67 11.70 -5.99 28.48
N ARG A 68 10.93 -7.01 28.09
CA ARG A 68 10.55 -8.10 29.00
C ARG A 68 11.75 -8.90 29.50
N ALA A 69 12.72 -9.18 28.63
CA ALA A 69 13.94 -9.87 28.99
C ALA A 69 14.79 -9.05 29.98
N ALA A 70 14.97 -7.75 29.72
CA ALA A 70 15.69 -6.84 30.62
C ALA A 70 15.03 -6.76 32.00
N LEU A 71 13.70 -6.64 32.03
CA LEU A 71 12.95 -6.61 33.29
C LEU A 71 13.05 -7.94 34.06
N ALA A 72 12.92 -9.07 33.36
CA ALA A 72 13.06 -10.40 33.96
C ALA A 72 14.46 -10.59 34.56
N LEU A 73 15.50 -10.25 33.81
CA LEU A 73 16.89 -10.32 34.25
C LEU A 73 17.14 -9.45 35.49
N ALA A 74 16.64 -8.21 35.49
CA ALA A 74 16.75 -7.32 36.66
C ALA A 74 16.11 -7.96 37.91
N HIS A 75 14.91 -8.55 37.76
CA HIS A 75 14.24 -9.24 38.85
C HIS A 75 14.98 -10.50 39.32
N GLU A 76 15.56 -11.27 38.40
CA GLU A 76 16.36 -12.46 38.72
C GLU A 76 17.60 -12.10 39.51
N VAL A 77 18.40 -11.14 39.02
CA VAL A 77 19.59 -10.63 39.72
C VAL A 77 19.23 -10.14 41.13
N TRP A 78 18.13 -9.41 41.26
CA TRP A 78 17.70 -8.92 42.57
C TRP A 78 17.25 -10.04 43.51
N ARG A 79 16.50 -11.01 42.99
CA ARG A 79 16.05 -12.18 43.75
C ARG A 79 17.22 -13.01 44.24
N GLU A 80 18.20 -13.25 43.37
CA GLU A 80 19.41 -14.00 43.70
C GLU A 80 20.23 -13.28 44.77
N ALA A 81 20.50 -11.97 44.60
CA ALA A 81 21.22 -11.18 45.58
C ALA A 81 20.55 -11.20 46.96
N ARG A 82 19.21 -11.08 47.00
CA ARG A 82 18.44 -11.23 48.25
C ARG A 82 18.60 -12.62 48.85
N ALA A 83 18.48 -13.68 48.04
CA ALA A 83 18.62 -15.04 48.52
C ALA A 83 20.02 -15.31 49.10
N GLN A 84 21.07 -14.84 48.44
CA GLN A 84 22.45 -14.95 48.93
C GLN A 84 22.66 -14.17 50.24
N PHE A 85 22.09 -12.97 50.35
CA PHE A 85 22.14 -12.18 51.58
C PHE A 85 21.42 -12.88 52.75
N PHE A 86 20.23 -13.42 52.53
CA PHE A 86 19.50 -14.14 53.58
C PHE A 86 20.14 -15.47 53.98
N LYS A 87 20.89 -16.11 53.08
CA LYS A 87 21.73 -17.27 53.39
C LYS A 87 23.03 -16.90 54.12
N MET A 88 23.23 -15.62 54.44
CA MET A 88 24.48 -15.06 54.98
C MET A 88 25.71 -15.36 54.11
N ALA A 89 25.52 -15.62 52.81
CA ALA A 89 26.59 -15.91 51.86
C ALA A 89 27.24 -14.64 51.29
N THR A 90 26.64 -13.46 51.53
CA THR A 90 27.14 -12.16 51.08
C THR A 90 27.04 -11.13 52.18
N THR A 91 27.92 -10.14 52.15
CA THR A 91 27.96 -9.02 53.10
C THR A 91 26.93 -7.93 52.78
N SER A 92 26.61 -7.10 53.78
CA SER A 92 25.75 -5.92 53.62
C SER A 92 26.28 -4.92 52.59
N GLY A 93 27.61 -4.85 52.39
CA GLY A 93 28.23 -4.03 51.34
C GLY A 93 27.99 -4.58 49.94
N GLN A 94 28.06 -5.90 49.76
CA GLN A 94 27.74 -6.57 48.49
C GLN A 94 26.24 -6.46 48.17
N MET A 95 25.36 -6.60 49.17
CA MET A 95 23.92 -6.41 48.99
C MET A 95 23.55 -4.99 48.55
N ARG A 96 24.20 -3.96 49.14
CA ARG A 96 24.03 -2.56 48.69
C ARG A 96 24.48 -2.34 47.25
N ARG A 97 25.61 -2.95 46.84
CA ARG A 97 26.08 -2.92 45.45
C ARG A 97 25.09 -3.59 44.50
N ALA A 98 24.57 -4.76 44.86
CA ALA A 98 23.57 -5.47 44.07
C ALA A 98 22.27 -4.67 43.93
N LYS A 99 21.83 -3.97 44.99
CA LYS A 99 20.69 -3.04 44.92
C LYS A 99 20.94 -1.91 43.92
N GLY A 100 22.12 -1.31 43.94
CA GLY A 100 22.51 -0.28 42.97
C GLY A 100 22.52 -0.79 41.54
N ALA A 101 23.00 -2.02 41.31
CA ALA A 101 22.95 -2.66 39.99
C ALA A 101 21.50 -2.91 39.54
N TYR A 102 20.63 -3.43 40.42
CA TYR A 102 19.22 -3.63 40.14
C TYR A 102 18.50 -2.35 39.72
N GLU A 103 18.70 -1.24 40.44
CA GLU A 103 18.06 0.04 40.09
C GLU A 103 18.53 0.57 38.72
N ARG A 104 19.81 0.37 38.37
CA ARG A 104 20.30 0.70 37.02
C ARG A 104 19.63 -0.14 35.95
N MET A 105 19.58 -1.47 36.12
CA MET A 105 18.92 -2.37 35.17
C MET A 105 17.43 -2.07 35.03
N LYS A 106 16.77 -1.67 36.12
CA LYS A 106 15.38 -1.22 36.09
C LYS A 106 15.24 0.09 35.30
N GLY A 107 16.18 1.02 35.44
CA GLY A 107 16.25 2.23 34.61
C GLY A 107 16.36 1.91 33.12
N GLU A 108 17.30 1.03 32.73
CA GLU A 108 17.45 0.55 31.35
C GLU A 108 16.16 -0.10 30.82
N ALA A 109 15.48 -0.90 31.64
CA ALA A 109 14.19 -1.48 31.27
C ALA A 109 13.10 -0.41 31.07
N MET A 110 13.12 0.70 31.83
CA MET A 110 12.20 1.82 31.63
C MET A 110 12.48 2.56 30.32
N GLU A 111 13.75 2.73 29.93
CA GLU A 111 14.11 3.30 28.63
C GLU A 111 13.57 2.46 27.48
N LEU A 112 13.77 1.13 27.52
CA LEU A 112 13.18 0.21 26.54
C LEU A 112 11.64 0.27 26.50
N GLN A 113 11.00 0.54 27.64
CA GLN A 113 9.55 0.73 27.68
C GLN A 113 9.12 2.01 26.96
N LEU A 114 9.86 3.11 27.12
CA LEU A 114 9.61 4.36 26.40
C LEU A 114 9.78 4.17 24.90
N GLU A 115 10.87 3.53 24.46
CA GLU A 115 11.07 3.17 23.06
C GLU A 115 9.93 2.31 22.51
N CYS A 116 9.42 1.34 23.28
CA CYS A 116 8.26 0.55 22.89
C CYS A 116 7.02 1.41 22.61
N ARG A 117 6.80 2.48 23.39
CA ARG A 117 5.68 3.42 23.18
C ARG A 117 5.85 4.20 21.88
N ASP A 118 7.06 4.68 21.62
CA ASP A 118 7.38 5.42 20.40
C ASP A 118 7.23 4.55 19.15
N ILE A 119 7.77 3.33 19.19
CA ILE A 119 7.62 2.36 18.09
C ILE A 119 6.14 1.99 17.92
N ALA A 120 5.36 1.87 19.00
CA ALA A 120 3.93 1.61 18.90
C ALA A 120 3.16 2.76 18.24
N ALA A 121 3.56 4.02 18.48
CA ALA A 121 3.00 5.17 17.77
C ALA A 121 3.32 5.11 16.27
N ARG A 122 4.58 4.84 15.90
CA ARG A 122 5.00 4.68 14.49
C ARG A 122 4.27 3.52 13.80
N ALA A 123 4.11 2.39 14.48
CA ALA A 123 3.38 1.23 13.95
C ALA A 123 1.89 1.53 13.73
N ARG A 124 1.27 2.36 14.57
CA ARG A 124 -0.11 2.82 14.36
C ARG A 124 -0.20 3.77 13.15
N ALA A 125 0.73 4.71 13.02
CA ALA A 125 0.78 5.64 11.89
C ALA A 125 0.95 4.88 10.56
N ALA A 126 1.93 3.98 10.47
CA ALA A 126 2.14 3.14 9.28
C ALA A 126 0.91 2.26 8.97
N GLY A 127 0.20 1.78 10.00
CA GLY A 127 -1.06 1.07 9.82
C GLY A 127 -2.15 1.95 9.21
N ALA A 128 -2.30 3.18 9.70
CA ALA A 128 -3.25 4.15 9.16
C ALA A 128 -2.97 4.44 7.67
N GLU A 129 -1.71 4.66 7.32
CA GLU A 129 -1.27 4.87 5.93
C GLU A 129 -1.60 3.66 5.04
N PHE A 130 -1.31 2.45 5.49
CA PHE A 130 -1.67 1.23 4.76
C PHE A 130 -3.18 1.13 4.52
N PHE A 131 -4.02 1.40 5.53
CA PHE A 131 -5.46 1.33 5.35
C PHE A 131 -6.01 2.44 4.45
N VAL A 132 -5.40 3.63 4.46
CA VAL A 132 -5.70 4.69 3.48
C VAL A 132 -5.33 4.24 2.07
N ALA A 133 -4.11 3.74 1.84
CA ALA A 133 -3.67 3.24 0.55
C ALA A 133 -4.54 2.07 0.05
N ARG A 134 -4.92 1.15 0.94
CA ARG A 134 -5.85 0.06 0.63
C ARG A 134 -7.20 0.57 0.16
N ARG A 135 -7.77 1.59 0.83
CA ARG A 135 -9.03 2.21 0.40
C ARG A 135 -8.91 2.88 -0.97
N ARG A 136 -7.80 3.58 -1.24
CA ARG A 136 -7.53 4.19 -2.56
C ARG A 136 -7.50 3.16 -3.68
N VAL A 137 -6.82 2.02 -3.49
CA VAL A 137 -6.81 0.92 -4.47
C VAL A 137 -8.21 0.36 -4.71
N LEU A 138 -8.98 0.10 -3.65
CA LEU A 138 -10.36 -0.40 -3.79
C LEU A 138 -11.25 0.58 -4.56
N GLN A 139 -11.14 1.87 -4.28
CA GLN A 139 -11.89 2.90 -5.00
C GLN A 139 -11.44 3.01 -6.47
N ALA A 140 -10.14 2.95 -6.73
CA ALA A 140 -9.59 2.99 -8.09
C ALA A 140 -10.03 1.79 -8.93
N ASN A 141 -10.02 0.58 -8.35
CA ASN A 141 -10.55 -0.64 -9.01
C ASN A 141 -12.02 -0.48 -9.39
N ARG A 142 -12.86 -0.02 -8.46
CA ARG A 142 -14.29 0.24 -8.75
C ARG A 142 -14.49 1.25 -9.87
N GLN A 143 -13.64 2.29 -9.93
CA GLN A 143 -13.71 3.27 -11.01
C GLN A 143 -13.25 2.67 -12.36
N GLN A 144 -12.21 1.85 -12.34
CA GLN A 144 -11.71 1.15 -13.54
C GLN A 144 -12.74 0.18 -14.10
N GLU A 145 -13.38 -0.63 -13.23
CA GLU A 145 -14.45 -1.55 -13.61
C GLU A 145 -15.63 -0.81 -14.26
N LYS A 146 -16.08 0.30 -13.65
CA LYS A 146 -17.15 1.13 -14.22
C LYS A 146 -16.83 1.66 -15.61
N LEU A 147 -15.61 2.14 -15.83
CA LEU A 147 -15.19 2.63 -17.14
C LEU A 147 -15.08 1.49 -18.16
N GLY A 148 -14.67 0.29 -17.72
CA GLY A 148 -14.66 -0.91 -18.57
C GLY A 148 -16.07 -1.27 -19.05
N ILE A 149 -17.04 -1.30 -18.12
CA ILE A 149 -18.46 -1.54 -18.44
C ILE A 149 -18.97 -0.50 -19.45
N LEU A 150 -18.74 0.79 -19.19
CA LEU A 150 -19.16 1.87 -20.11
C LEU A 150 -18.56 1.72 -21.51
N ARG A 151 -17.29 1.35 -21.62
CA ARG A 151 -16.64 1.10 -22.91
C ARG A 151 -17.31 -0.06 -23.64
N ASP A 152 -17.59 -1.14 -22.94
CA ASP A 152 -18.20 -2.33 -23.52
C ASP A 152 -19.66 -2.07 -23.95
N GLU A 153 -20.41 -1.26 -23.18
CA GLU A 153 -21.75 -0.78 -23.52
C GLU A 153 -21.75 0.11 -24.77
N ILE A 154 -20.83 1.09 -24.85
CA ILE A 154 -20.68 1.96 -26.03
C ILE A 154 -20.33 1.13 -27.27
N GLY A 155 -19.39 0.18 -27.14
CA GLY A 155 -19.02 -0.71 -28.22
C GLY A 155 -20.16 -1.64 -28.65
N ALA A 156 -21.02 -2.07 -27.72
CA ALA A 156 -22.22 -2.83 -28.05
C ALA A 156 -23.27 -1.98 -28.79
N ALA A 157 -23.52 -0.76 -28.32
CA ALA A 157 -24.46 0.17 -28.94
C ALA A 157 -24.03 0.58 -30.37
N ALA A 158 -22.74 0.85 -30.59
CA ALA A 158 -22.21 1.15 -31.91
C ALA A 158 -22.46 0.00 -32.91
N ARG A 159 -22.23 -1.25 -32.51
CA ARG A 159 -22.48 -2.43 -33.35
C ARG A 159 -23.95 -2.69 -33.66
N GLN A 160 -24.87 -2.25 -32.80
CA GLN A 160 -26.32 -2.35 -33.02
C GLN A 160 -26.84 -1.27 -33.98
N GLY A 161 -26.21 -0.09 -34.01
CA GLY A 161 -26.56 0.99 -34.94
C GLY A 161 -26.01 0.81 -36.37
N GLU A 162 -25.05 -0.10 -36.55
CA GLU A 162 -24.48 -0.48 -37.85
C GLU A 162 -25.24 -1.63 -38.54
N GLN A 163 -26.22 -2.25 -37.86
CA GLN A 163 -27.15 -3.25 -38.42
C GLN A 163 -28.44 -2.59 -38.94
#